data_AF-A0A0P1KSC6-F1
#
_entry.id   AF-A0A0P1KSC6-F1
#
_cell.length_a   1.000
_cell.length_b   1.000
_cell.length_c   1.000
_cell.angle_alpha   90.00
_cell.angle_beta   90.00
_cell.angle_gamma   90.00
#
_symmetry.space_group_name_H-M   'P 1'
#
loop_
_entity.id
_entity.type
_entity.pdbx_description
1 polymer ?
#
loop_
_entity_poly.entity_id
_entity_poly.type
_entity_poly.pdbx_seq_one_letter_code
_entity_poly.pdbx_strand_id
1 'polypeptide(L)'
;MDHVVVFNNLQSVLQAASSKCKVIAEKFPSKFFEKDPAKIFESYKKFLKPKLDGEGNIKNKDHFPVTTIAEKFSKNEYIKKPDAFYRLYHDIKLVCTLLIHFYPQGTRTYQMVDKFYKFATELLLRECYRYGVSMVDESEEQYNDEKTLFNKQVSRDFIKISVGYSVPYAESYYISSGGLDLFSSTISKSQLDHRTTEPPNSSFVSNKIVPQTGNEIAPKLGFVAANVSNIPDPTLPPSEMMTKFLHPNWYALPTTVWLEYGDFKSWAPSFNESGTVLDAARRGTIWLEKTGYSSLWKLKNKHKDALTRESSDEEVNKENKSGNVEGASAEIETFKPSDVSEQIEASEELSPQEDAESGTSPNNVPNGTGSIEKSENQLNDNETRQDSSASALVTSDSLNIKLENLYEWSPGNDITDEEIQAISEGNTHKLITQTLLVLGEMKRKRVKSKKVSKPTAKEAELYYRAQRLLREVMLAKKIESVPQIAAKSFPVLQANYMGSVPVVRTIQTRKKKYKK
;
A
#
# COMPACT_ATOMS: atom_id res chain seq x y z
N MET A 1 2.77 -12.70 33.15
CA MET A 1 2.05 -11.43 33.38
C MET A 1 1.08 -11.66 34.53
N ASP A 2 0.88 -10.67 35.40
CA ASP A 2 0.08 -10.88 36.62
C ASP A 2 -1.43 -10.77 36.37
N HIS A 3 -2.19 -11.80 36.77
CA HIS A 3 -3.66 -11.80 36.69
C HIS A 3 -4.30 -10.56 37.33
N VAL A 4 -3.71 -10.03 38.40
CA VAL A 4 -4.20 -8.83 39.09
C VAL A 4 -4.22 -7.60 38.17
N VAL A 5 -3.17 -7.40 37.36
CA VAL A 5 -3.10 -6.28 36.41
C VAL A 5 -4.18 -6.43 35.33
N VAL A 6 -4.42 -7.66 34.86
CA VAL A 6 -5.50 -7.95 33.89
C VAL A 6 -6.87 -7.61 34.46
N PHE A 7 -7.19 -8.09 35.66
CA PHE A 7 -8.50 -7.83 36.27
C PHE A 7 -8.71 -6.33 36.57
N ASN A 8 -7.66 -5.59 36.96
CA ASN A 8 -7.73 -4.14 37.11
C ASN A 8 -7.98 -3.40 35.77
N ASN A 9 -7.29 -3.83 34.70
CA ASN A 9 -7.50 -3.29 33.36
C ASN A 9 -8.90 -3.62 32.82
N LEU A 10 -9.36 -4.87 32.99
CA LEU A 10 -10.72 -5.29 32.64
C LEU A 10 -11.77 -4.50 33.42
N GLN A 11 -11.59 -4.30 34.73
CA GLN A 11 -12.50 -3.50 35.55
C GLN A 11 -12.63 -2.08 35.01
N SER A 12 -11.51 -1.38 34.76
CA SER A 12 -11.54 0.00 34.27
C SER A 12 -12.16 0.13 32.87
N VAL A 13 -11.81 -0.77 31.94
CA VAL A 13 -12.38 -0.81 30.58
C VAL A 13 -13.88 -1.13 30.60
N LEU A 14 -14.30 -2.15 31.34
CA LEU A 14 -15.71 -2.53 31.45
C LEU A 14 -16.52 -1.42 32.14
N GLN A 15 -16.01 -0.81 33.21
CA GLN A 15 -16.66 0.31 33.90
C GLN A 15 -16.87 1.50 32.96
N ALA A 16 -15.84 1.91 32.21
CA ALA A 16 -15.95 2.97 31.20
C ALA A 16 -16.96 2.64 30.09
N ALA A 17 -16.90 1.42 29.53
CA ALA A 17 -17.81 0.94 28.50
C ALA A 17 -19.28 0.87 28.98
N SER A 18 -19.50 0.54 30.25
CA SER A 18 -20.83 0.39 30.84
C SER A 18 -21.56 1.72 31.11
N SER A 19 -20.87 2.86 31.02
CA SER A 19 -21.38 4.20 31.39
C SER A 19 -22.78 4.55 30.84
N LYS A 20 -23.13 4.07 29.64
CA LYS A 20 -24.42 4.35 28.96
C LYS A 20 -25.51 3.28 29.18
N CYS A 21 -25.13 2.05 29.58
CA CYS A 21 -26.06 0.91 29.73
C CYS A 21 -26.19 0.42 31.18
N LYS A 22 -25.33 0.89 32.11
CA LYS A 22 -25.31 0.60 33.55
C LYS A 22 -25.20 -0.88 33.96
N VAL A 23 -24.98 -1.80 33.02
CA VAL A 23 -24.89 -3.27 33.21
C VAL A 23 -24.11 -3.70 34.46
N ILE A 24 -22.97 -3.06 34.76
CA ILE A 24 -22.10 -3.45 35.88
C ILE A 24 -22.66 -3.07 37.26
N ALA A 25 -23.51 -2.04 37.31
CA ALA A 25 -24.21 -1.58 38.51
C ALA A 25 -25.56 -2.29 38.71
N GLU A 26 -25.99 -3.12 37.75
CA GLU A 26 -27.27 -3.82 37.84
C GLU A 26 -27.21 -5.00 38.81
N LYS A 27 -28.36 -5.25 39.44
CA LYS A 27 -28.52 -6.14 40.58
C LYS A 27 -28.89 -7.56 40.12
N PHE A 28 -28.08 -8.55 40.49
CA PHE A 28 -28.32 -9.96 40.17
C PHE A 28 -28.06 -10.90 41.37
N PRO A 29 -28.55 -12.16 41.33
CA PRO A 29 -28.47 -13.05 42.49
C PRO A 29 -27.05 -13.57 42.71
N SER A 30 -26.50 -13.37 43.90
CA SER A 30 -25.09 -13.70 44.18
C SER A 30 -24.77 -15.19 44.21
N LYS A 31 -25.78 -16.03 44.54
CA LYS A 31 -25.65 -17.49 44.71
C LYS A 31 -25.93 -18.31 43.45
N PHE A 32 -26.22 -17.68 42.30
CA PHE A 32 -26.49 -18.42 41.06
C PHE A 32 -25.19 -18.64 40.28
N PHE A 33 -24.93 -19.90 39.88
CA PHE A 33 -23.79 -20.30 39.07
C PHE A 33 -24.15 -21.54 38.25
N GLU A 34 -23.86 -21.48 36.95
CA GLU A 34 -24.01 -22.58 35.99
C GLU A 34 -22.65 -22.93 35.37
N LYS A 35 -22.38 -24.23 35.15
CA LYS A 35 -21.13 -24.68 34.52
C LYS A 35 -21.17 -24.62 33.00
N ASP A 36 -22.33 -24.89 32.41
CA ASP A 36 -22.52 -24.86 30.96
C ASP A 36 -23.01 -23.47 30.50
N PRO A 37 -22.21 -22.72 29.72
CA PRO A 37 -22.59 -21.38 29.30
C PRO A 37 -23.80 -21.34 28.37
N ALA A 38 -24.15 -22.44 27.68
CA ALA A 38 -25.35 -22.51 26.84
C ALA A 38 -26.64 -22.59 27.68
N LYS A 39 -26.58 -23.23 28.85
CA LYS A 39 -27.76 -23.53 29.70
C LYS A 39 -28.12 -22.43 30.70
N ILE A 40 -27.30 -21.38 30.83
CA ILE A 40 -27.47 -20.27 31.81
C ILE A 40 -28.91 -19.73 31.89
N PHE A 41 -29.57 -19.46 30.75
CA PHE A 41 -30.93 -18.92 30.77
C PHE A 41 -31.96 -19.94 31.27
N GLU A 42 -31.84 -21.20 30.87
CA GLU A 42 -32.76 -22.26 31.31
C GLU A 42 -32.59 -22.58 32.79
N SER A 43 -31.35 -22.69 33.28
CA SER A 43 -31.09 -22.94 34.70
C SER A 43 -31.47 -21.74 35.56
N TYR A 44 -31.32 -20.52 35.05
CA TYR A 44 -31.87 -19.33 35.72
C TYR A 44 -33.40 -19.36 35.79
N LYS A 45 -34.09 -19.74 34.71
CA LYS A 45 -35.56 -19.94 34.71
C LYS A 45 -35.97 -21.03 35.71
N LYS A 46 -35.21 -22.13 35.81
CA LYS A 46 -35.42 -23.18 36.82
C LYS A 46 -35.17 -22.67 38.25
N PHE A 47 -34.17 -21.82 38.47
CA PHE A 47 -33.84 -21.20 39.76
C PHE A 47 -34.90 -20.20 40.25
N LEU A 48 -35.55 -19.47 39.34
CA LEU A 48 -36.64 -18.55 39.70
C LEU A 48 -37.95 -19.25 40.05
N LYS A 49 -38.36 -20.30 39.31
CA LYS A 49 -39.63 -21.03 39.52
C LYS A 49 -40.00 -21.29 40.99
N PRO A 50 -39.14 -21.88 41.86
CA PRO A 50 -39.50 -22.15 43.25
C PRO A 50 -39.58 -20.90 44.15
N LYS A 51 -39.03 -19.77 43.70
CA LYS A 51 -38.92 -18.51 44.45
C LYS A 51 -39.97 -17.47 44.05
N LEU A 52 -40.85 -17.81 43.11
CA LEU A 52 -41.94 -16.96 42.67
C LEU A 52 -43.25 -17.32 43.39
N ASP A 53 -44.05 -16.29 43.67
CA ASP A 53 -45.48 -16.39 44.00
C ASP A 53 -46.32 -16.57 42.73
N GLY A 54 -47.60 -16.93 42.90
CA GLY A 54 -48.54 -17.13 41.78
C GLY A 54 -48.73 -15.88 40.90
N GLU A 55 -48.45 -14.69 41.44
CA GLU A 55 -48.50 -13.40 40.75
C GLU A 55 -47.16 -12.99 40.11
N GLY A 56 -46.12 -13.85 40.16
CA GLY A 56 -44.80 -13.55 39.59
C GLY A 56 -43.89 -12.65 40.45
N ASN A 57 -44.28 -12.37 41.69
CA ASN A 57 -43.43 -11.68 42.67
C ASN A 57 -42.41 -12.64 43.32
N ILE A 58 -41.25 -12.12 43.76
CA ILE A 58 -40.24 -12.91 44.48
C ILE A 58 -40.64 -13.06 45.94
N LYS A 59 -40.80 -14.31 46.40
CA LYS A 59 -41.03 -14.68 47.80
C LYS A 59 -39.90 -14.16 48.69
N ASN A 60 -40.23 -13.44 49.75
CA ASN A 60 -39.31 -12.86 50.74
C ASN A 60 -38.17 -12.03 50.11
N LYS A 61 -38.52 -10.86 49.56
CA LYS A 61 -37.58 -9.90 48.93
C LYS A 61 -36.33 -9.62 49.78
N ASP A 62 -36.47 -9.55 51.11
CA ASP A 62 -35.38 -9.20 52.03
C ASP A 62 -34.36 -10.32 52.29
N HIS A 63 -34.69 -11.58 51.96
CA HIS A 63 -33.78 -12.73 52.10
C HIS A 63 -33.14 -13.17 50.78
N PHE A 64 -33.33 -12.43 49.70
CA PHE A 64 -32.72 -12.74 48.41
C PHE A 64 -31.35 -12.05 48.29
N PRO A 65 -30.22 -12.79 48.33
CA PRO A 65 -28.89 -12.17 48.34
C PRO A 65 -28.54 -11.67 46.94
N VAL A 66 -28.54 -10.35 46.80
CA VAL A 66 -28.24 -9.63 45.56
C VAL A 66 -26.84 -9.03 45.63
N THR A 67 -26.13 -9.02 44.51
CA THR A 67 -24.84 -8.33 44.33
C THR A 67 -24.81 -7.65 42.97
N THR A 68 -23.91 -6.67 42.81
CA THR A 68 -23.56 -6.08 41.52
C THR A 68 -22.20 -6.59 41.02
N ILE A 69 -21.90 -6.44 39.73
CA ILE A 69 -20.60 -6.85 39.17
C ILE A 69 -19.50 -5.96 39.75
N ALA A 70 -19.77 -4.65 39.91
CA ALA A 70 -18.88 -3.70 40.58
C ALA A 70 -18.44 -4.17 41.97
N GLU A 71 -19.38 -4.60 42.82
CA GLU A 71 -19.06 -5.11 44.16
C GLU A 71 -18.20 -6.36 44.14
N LYS A 72 -18.41 -7.28 43.19
CA LYS A 72 -17.60 -8.50 43.07
C LYS A 72 -16.16 -8.19 42.68
N PHE A 73 -15.94 -7.17 41.83
CA PHE A 73 -14.61 -6.60 41.59
C PHE A 73 -14.02 -6.00 42.87
N SER A 74 -14.73 -5.10 43.57
CA SER A 74 -14.23 -4.48 44.81
C SER A 74 -13.91 -5.49 45.92
N LYS A 75 -14.60 -6.62 45.98
CA LYS A 75 -14.38 -7.72 46.95
C LYS A 75 -13.28 -8.71 46.51
N ASN A 76 -12.68 -8.50 45.33
CA ASN A 76 -11.74 -9.40 44.65
C ASN A 76 -12.26 -10.85 44.58
N GLU A 77 -13.56 -11.04 44.30
CA GLU A 77 -14.16 -12.37 44.31
C GLU A 77 -13.71 -13.24 43.12
N TYR A 78 -13.44 -12.61 41.98
CA TYR A 78 -12.98 -13.30 40.77
C TYR A 78 -11.55 -13.85 40.93
N ILE A 79 -10.61 -13.06 41.44
CA ILE A 79 -9.19 -13.43 41.59
C ILE A 79 -8.98 -14.63 42.53
N LYS A 80 -9.86 -14.82 43.51
CA LYS A 80 -9.75 -15.88 44.54
C LYS A 80 -10.12 -17.29 44.07
N LYS A 81 -10.58 -17.47 42.82
CA LYS A 81 -11.13 -18.73 42.31
C LYS A 81 -10.41 -19.13 41.01
N PRO A 82 -10.18 -20.42 40.73
CA PRO A 82 -9.50 -20.86 39.50
C PRO A 82 -10.28 -20.44 38.25
N ASP A 83 -11.61 -20.60 38.25
CA ASP A 83 -12.50 -20.23 37.13
C ASP A 83 -12.77 -18.70 37.06
N ALA A 84 -11.78 -17.86 37.39
CA ALA A 84 -11.93 -16.40 37.54
C ALA A 84 -12.60 -15.75 36.31
N PHE A 85 -12.09 -16.07 35.11
CA PHE A 85 -12.57 -15.52 33.84
C PHE A 85 -13.95 -16.05 33.46
N TYR A 86 -14.18 -17.36 33.60
CA TYR A 86 -15.50 -17.96 33.33
C TYR A 86 -16.58 -17.36 34.24
N ARG A 87 -16.28 -17.11 35.53
CA ARG A 87 -17.23 -16.47 36.47
C ARG A 87 -17.59 -15.04 36.07
N LEU A 88 -16.62 -14.27 35.59
CA LEU A 88 -16.87 -12.93 35.07
C LEU A 88 -17.71 -12.98 33.78
N TYR A 89 -17.39 -13.89 32.85
CA TYR A 89 -18.17 -14.13 31.63
C TYR A 89 -19.61 -14.55 31.94
N HIS A 90 -19.80 -15.50 32.87
CA HIS A 90 -21.09 -15.97 33.37
C HIS A 90 -21.94 -14.82 33.93
N ASP A 91 -21.36 -14.01 34.84
CA ASP A 91 -22.07 -12.88 35.45
C ASP A 91 -22.46 -11.82 34.40
N ILE A 92 -21.56 -11.50 33.46
CA ILE A 92 -21.86 -10.57 32.35
C ILE A 92 -22.96 -11.12 31.45
N LYS A 93 -22.89 -12.40 31.05
CA LYS A 93 -23.91 -13.03 30.20
C LYS A 93 -25.27 -13.04 30.89
N LEU A 94 -25.31 -13.42 32.17
CA LEU A 94 -26.52 -13.43 32.97
C LEU A 94 -27.18 -12.04 33.03
N VAL A 95 -26.43 -11.00 33.41
CA VAL A 95 -26.98 -9.64 33.52
C VAL A 95 -27.42 -9.10 32.15
N CYS A 96 -26.66 -9.35 31.08
CA CYS A 96 -27.06 -8.97 29.73
C CYS A 96 -28.36 -9.68 29.28
N THR A 97 -28.49 -10.99 29.50
CA THR A 97 -29.74 -11.74 29.21
C THR A 97 -30.92 -11.19 30.02
N LEU A 98 -30.72 -10.87 31.30
CA LEU A 98 -31.76 -10.26 32.14
C LEU A 98 -32.24 -8.91 31.58
N LEU A 99 -31.31 -8.02 31.23
CA LEU A 99 -31.65 -6.70 30.70
C LEU A 99 -32.27 -6.76 29.30
N ILE A 100 -31.86 -7.71 28.46
CA ILE A 100 -32.45 -7.96 27.13
C ILE A 100 -33.90 -8.46 27.26
N HIS A 101 -34.20 -9.29 28.27
CA HIS A 101 -35.57 -9.70 28.58
C HIS A 101 -36.38 -8.68 29.37
N PHE A 102 -35.75 -7.70 30.01
CA PHE A 102 -36.41 -6.57 30.67
C PHE A 102 -36.83 -5.50 29.66
N TYR A 103 -35.94 -5.10 28.75
CA TYR A 103 -36.25 -4.07 27.75
C TYR A 103 -37.07 -4.61 26.57
N PRO A 104 -37.96 -3.79 25.97
CA PRO A 104 -38.60 -4.11 24.70
C PRO A 104 -37.58 -4.16 23.55
N GLN A 105 -37.81 -5.05 22.60
CA GLN A 105 -36.98 -5.21 21.40
C GLN A 105 -36.93 -3.89 20.59
N GLY A 106 -35.76 -3.60 20.01
CA GLY A 106 -35.56 -2.39 19.20
C GLY A 106 -35.33 -1.09 19.99
N THR A 107 -35.52 -1.07 21.31
CA THR A 107 -35.19 0.10 22.12
C THR A 107 -33.67 0.39 22.14
N ARG A 108 -33.30 1.66 22.31
CA ARG A 108 -31.89 2.08 22.39
C ARG A 108 -31.14 1.38 23.54
N THR A 109 -31.79 1.16 24.68
CA THR A 109 -31.19 0.45 25.82
C THR A 109 -30.92 -1.02 25.49
N TYR A 110 -31.89 -1.73 24.89
CA TYR A 110 -31.72 -3.10 24.39
C TYR A 110 -30.51 -3.22 23.45
N GLN A 111 -30.40 -2.35 22.44
CA GLN A 111 -29.27 -2.36 21.51
C GLN A 111 -27.93 -2.01 22.16
N MET A 112 -27.93 -1.13 23.18
CA MET A 112 -26.70 -0.78 23.92
C MET A 112 -26.23 -1.93 24.83
N VAL A 113 -27.16 -2.71 25.41
CA VAL A 113 -26.82 -3.92 26.17
C VAL A 113 -26.27 -5.01 25.25
N ASP A 114 -26.89 -5.25 24.09
CA ASP A 114 -26.39 -6.22 23.09
C ASP A 114 -24.98 -5.84 22.58
N LYS A 115 -24.74 -4.55 22.28
CA LYS A 115 -23.41 -4.06 21.91
C LYS A 115 -22.39 -4.20 23.04
N PHE A 116 -22.77 -3.90 24.28
CA PHE A 116 -21.90 -4.09 25.45
C PHE A 116 -21.55 -5.58 25.66
N TYR A 117 -22.53 -6.47 25.52
CA TYR A 117 -22.33 -7.92 25.61
C TYR A 117 -21.30 -8.39 24.58
N LYS A 118 -21.52 -8.10 23.29
CA LYS A 118 -20.62 -8.48 22.19
C LYS A 118 -19.18 -7.99 22.43
N PHE A 119 -19.02 -6.73 22.80
CA PHE A 119 -17.72 -6.14 23.15
C PHE A 119 -17.06 -6.85 24.34
N ALA A 120 -17.80 -7.05 25.44
CA ALA A 120 -17.26 -7.65 26.65
C ALA A 120 -16.88 -9.12 26.46
N THR A 121 -17.68 -9.90 25.73
CA THR A 121 -17.35 -11.31 25.45
C THR A 121 -16.17 -11.44 24.49
N GLU A 122 -16.10 -10.62 23.44
CA GLU A 122 -14.96 -10.59 22.52
C GLU A 122 -13.65 -10.20 23.23
N LEU A 123 -13.69 -9.16 24.09
CA LEU A 123 -12.54 -8.76 24.91
C LEU A 123 -12.08 -9.89 25.83
N LEU A 124 -13.01 -10.53 26.55
CA LEU A 124 -12.68 -11.62 27.46
C LEU A 124 -12.11 -12.84 26.73
N LEU A 125 -12.70 -13.26 25.61
CA LEU A 125 -12.19 -14.39 24.83
C LEU A 125 -10.77 -14.12 24.29
N ARG A 126 -10.53 -12.92 23.74
CA ARG A 126 -9.21 -12.52 23.22
C ARG A 126 -8.14 -12.48 24.32
N GLU A 127 -8.46 -11.90 25.48
CA GLU A 127 -7.52 -11.85 26.59
C GLU A 127 -7.27 -13.25 27.17
N CYS A 128 -8.31 -14.06 27.42
CA CYS A 128 -8.12 -15.42 27.95
C CYS A 128 -7.24 -16.29 27.03
N TYR A 129 -7.44 -16.20 25.71
CA TYR A 129 -6.59 -16.88 24.74
C TYR A 129 -5.13 -16.43 24.80
N ARG A 130 -4.86 -15.12 24.99
CA ARG A 130 -3.49 -14.59 25.23
C ARG A 130 -2.84 -15.12 26.50
N TYR A 131 -3.63 -15.54 27.49
CA TYR A 131 -3.17 -16.21 28.72
C TYR A 131 -3.10 -17.73 28.59
N GLY A 132 -3.46 -18.33 27.44
CA GLY A 132 -3.54 -19.79 27.28
C GLY A 132 -4.68 -20.44 28.07
N VAL A 133 -5.69 -19.67 28.49
CA VAL A 133 -6.85 -20.16 29.25
C VAL A 133 -8.04 -20.28 28.32
N SER A 134 -8.55 -21.49 28.10
CA SER A 134 -9.86 -21.67 27.48
C SER A 134 -10.99 -21.47 28.50
N MET A 135 -12.12 -20.92 28.04
CA MET A 135 -13.35 -20.80 28.82
C MET A 135 -14.42 -21.84 28.46
N VAL A 136 -14.20 -22.62 27.39
CA VAL A 136 -15.11 -23.65 26.88
C VAL A 136 -14.26 -24.79 26.34
N ASP A 137 -14.58 -26.04 26.70
CA ASP A 137 -13.89 -27.20 26.14
C ASP A 137 -14.25 -27.32 24.65
N GLU A 138 -13.24 -27.35 23.77
CA GLU A 138 -13.44 -27.51 22.32
C GLU A 138 -13.85 -28.96 22.04
N SER A 139 -15.15 -29.21 21.82
CA SER A 139 -15.65 -30.53 21.42
C SER A 139 -15.19 -30.87 20.00
N GLU A 140 -14.19 -31.75 19.89
CA GLU A 140 -13.56 -32.17 18.61
C GLU A 140 -14.56 -32.75 17.59
N GLU A 141 -15.74 -33.19 18.05
CA GLU A 141 -16.79 -33.85 17.26
C GLU A 141 -17.39 -33.00 16.12
N GLN A 142 -17.20 -31.68 16.13
CA GLN A 142 -17.77 -30.78 15.10
C GLN A 142 -17.07 -30.86 13.72
N TYR A 143 -15.89 -31.48 13.61
CA TYR A 143 -15.10 -31.54 12.37
C TYR A 143 -15.15 -32.89 11.64
N ASN A 144 -16.27 -33.62 11.76
CA ASN A 144 -16.50 -34.80 10.93
C ASN A 144 -16.71 -34.38 9.46
N ASP A 145 -15.63 -34.48 8.67
CA ASP A 145 -15.57 -34.25 7.22
C ASP A 145 -16.72 -35.00 6.51
N GLU A 146 -17.77 -34.28 6.10
CA GLU A 146 -18.84 -34.88 5.30
C GLU A 146 -18.27 -35.43 3.99
N LYS A 147 -18.61 -36.70 3.69
CA LYS A 147 -17.98 -37.52 2.65
C LYS A 147 -18.46 -37.19 1.23
N THR A 148 -18.69 -35.91 0.95
CA THR A 148 -19.07 -35.36 -0.35
C THR A 148 -18.02 -35.73 -1.41
N LEU A 149 -18.46 -36.07 -2.63
CA LEU A 149 -17.57 -36.46 -3.73
C LEU A 149 -16.50 -35.40 -4.02
N PHE A 150 -16.88 -34.12 -3.96
CA PHE A 150 -15.95 -32.99 -4.07
C PHE A 150 -14.86 -33.00 -2.98
N ASN A 151 -15.23 -33.18 -1.72
CA ASN A 151 -14.27 -33.24 -0.60
C ASN A 151 -13.29 -34.41 -0.75
N LYS A 152 -13.75 -35.56 -1.26
CA LYS A 152 -12.90 -36.71 -1.60
C LYS A 152 -11.92 -36.43 -2.73
N GLN A 153 -12.30 -35.60 -3.72
CA GLN A 153 -11.38 -35.19 -4.78
C GLN A 153 -10.35 -34.18 -4.26
N VAL A 154 -10.79 -33.11 -3.59
CA VAL A 154 -9.89 -32.10 -3.00
C VAL A 154 -8.88 -32.74 -2.04
N SER A 155 -9.30 -33.73 -1.24
CA SER A 155 -8.40 -34.42 -0.29
C SER A 155 -7.45 -35.44 -0.95
N ARG A 156 -7.61 -35.74 -2.25
CA ARG A 156 -6.62 -36.49 -3.05
C ARG A 156 -5.62 -35.54 -3.72
N ASP A 157 -6.12 -34.42 -4.22
CA ASP A 157 -5.36 -33.48 -5.04
C ASP A 157 -4.56 -32.49 -4.17
N PHE A 158 -5.00 -32.20 -2.94
CA PHE A 158 -4.44 -31.17 -2.06
C PHE A 158 -4.35 -31.58 -0.59
N ILE A 159 -3.32 -31.09 0.10
CA ILE A 159 -3.21 -31.13 1.56
C ILE A 159 -4.04 -29.97 2.14
N LYS A 160 -5.07 -30.28 2.92
CA LYS A 160 -5.96 -29.29 3.54
C LYS A 160 -5.34 -28.71 4.81
N ILE A 161 -4.99 -27.42 4.80
CA ILE A 161 -4.73 -26.62 6.01
C ILE A 161 -6.00 -25.83 6.29
N SER A 162 -6.75 -26.22 7.32
CA SER A 162 -8.06 -25.65 7.64
C SER A 162 -8.03 -24.74 8.86
N VAL A 163 -8.96 -23.78 8.90
CA VAL A 163 -9.30 -22.98 10.08
C VAL A 163 -10.81 -22.97 10.19
N GLY A 164 -11.35 -23.44 11.31
CA GLY A 164 -12.78 -23.44 11.61
C GLY A 164 -13.13 -22.40 12.67
N TYR A 165 -14.28 -21.76 12.52
CA TYR A 165 -14.84 -20.84 13.50
C TYR A 165 -16.37 -20.78 13.33
N SER A 166 -17.09 -20.54 14.43
CA SER A 166 -18.56 -20.42 14.40
C SER A 166 -18.99 -18.96 14.43
N VAL A 167 -19.93 -18.60 13.53
CA VAL A 167 -20.56 -17.28 13.51
C VAL A 167 -22.07 -17.45 13.47
N PRO A 168 -22.84 -16.76 14.33
CA PRO A 168 -24.30 -16.79 14.28
C PRO A 168 -24.84 -16.06 13.03
N TYR A 169 -25.89 -16.63 12.44
CA TYR A 169 -26.61 -16.02 11.33
C TYR A 169 -27.45 -14.81 11.79
N ALA A 170 -27.83 -13.96 10.83
CA ALA A 170 -28.82 -12.91 11.02
C ALA A 170 -30.17 -13.34 10.42
N GLU A 171 -31.27 -12.78 10.92
CA GLU A 171 -32.62 -13.01 10.38
C GLU A 171 -33.12 -11.75 9.63
N SER A 172 -33.92 -11.94 8.58
CA SER A 172 -34.65 -10.88 7.87
C SER A 172 -36.03 -11.39 7.46
N TYR A 173 -36.99 -10.48 7.23
CA TYR A 173 -38.27 -10.85 6.64
C TYR A 173 -38.20 -10.83 5.11
N TYR A 174 -38.86 -11.80 4.50
CA TYR A 174 -39.05 -11.95 3.07
C TYR A 174 -40.54 -11.92 2.73
N ILE A 175 -40.90 -11.24 1.64
CA ILE A 175 -42.23 -11.24 1.03
C ILE A 175 -42.12 -11.36 -0.49
N SER A 176 -43.06 -12.04 -1.12
CA SER A 176 -43.21 -12.06 -2.58
C SER A 176 -44.46 -11.26 -2.97
N SER A 177 -44.31 -10.35 -3.93
CA SER A 177 -45.36 -9.41 -4.34
C SER A 177 -45.41 -9.28 -5.87
N GLY A 178 -46.42 -9.88 -6.50
CA GLY A 178 -46.80 -9.61 -7.89
C GLY A 178 -45.71 -9.84 -8.95
N GLY A 179 -44.69 -10.65 -8.67
CA GLY A 179 -43.54 -10.89 -9.55
C GLY A 179 -42.21 -10.28 -9.07
N LEU A 180 -42.18 -9.64 -7.89
CA LEU A 180 -40.96 -9.19 -7.22
C LEU A 180 -40.82 -9.82 -5.83
N ASP A 181 -39.62 -10.31 -5.57
CA ASP A 181 -39.19 -10.81 -4.27
C ASP A 181 -38.50 -9.70 -3.48
N LEU A 182 -39.03 -9.38 -2.31
CA LEU A 182 -38.60 -8.25 -1.49
C LEU A 182 -38.07 -8.73 -0.14
N PHE A 183 -36.94 -8.17 0.28
CA PHE A 183 -36.27 -8.47 1.54
C PHE A 183 -36.25 -7.23 2.43
N SER A 184 -36.49 -7.43 3.74
CA SER A 184 -36.33 -6.38 4.74
C SER A 184 -34.86 -6.23 5.17
N SER A 185 -34.59 -5.18 5.96
CA SER A 185 -33.34 -5.07 6.71
C SER A 185 -33.18 -6.21 7.73
N THR A 186 -31.98 -6.39 8.26
CA THR A 186 -31.67 -7.37 9.31
C THR A 186 -32.42 -7.05 10.60
N ILE A 187 -33.05 -8.07 11.19
CA ILE A 187 -33.77 -7.95 12.45
C ILE A 187 -32.73 -7.73 13.55
N SER A 188 -32.79 -6.59 14.24
CA SER A 188 -31.87 -6.22 15.33
C SER A 188 -32.16 -6.95 16.65
N LYS A 189 -32.48 -8.26 16.57
CA LYS A 189 -32.69 -9.14 17.72
C LYS A 189 -31.33 -9.59 18.27
N SER A 190 -31.17 -9.62 19.59
CA SER A 190 -29.95 -10.16 20.21
C SER A 190 -29.97 -11.69 20.20
N GLN A 191 -28.79 -12.29 20.15
CA GLN A 191 -28.59 -13.74 20.32
C GLN A 191 -28.95 -14.24 21.73
N LEU A 192 -28.99 -13.33 22.71
CA LEU A 192 -29.44 -13.62 24.08
C LEU A 192 -30.97 -13.52 24.25
N ASP A 193 -31.71 -13.10 23.21
CA ASP A 193 -33.16 -12.95 23.30
C ASP A 193 -33.88 -14.25 22.93
N HIS A 194 -34.20 -15.04 23.95
CA HIS A 194 -34.91 -16.30 23.84
C HIS A 194 -36.44 -16.16 23.59
N ARG A 195 -36.96 -14.95 23.33
CA ARG A 195 -38.36 -14.77 22.89
C ARG A 195 -38.54 -15.35 21.48
N THR A 196 -39.73 -15.87 21.19
CA THR A 196 -40.11 -16.27 19.82
C THR A 196 -40.13 -15.06 18.89
N THR A 197 -39.57 -15.20 17.68
CA THR A 197 -39.66 -14.13 16.66
C THR A 197 -41.03 -14.21 16.01
N GLU A 198 -42.01 -13.45 16.51
CA GLU A 198 -43.33 -13.37 15.89
C GLU A 198 -43.27 -12.45 14.65
N PRO A 199 -43.73 -12.90 13.47
CA PRO A 199 -43.74 -12.06 12.28
C PRO A 199 -44.84 -10.99 12.41
N PRO A 200 -44.57 -9.72 12.03
CA PRO A 200 -45.58 -8.65 12.12
C PRO A 200 -46.85 -8.87 11.28
N ASN A 201 -46.78 -9.75 10.28
CA ASN A 201 -47.89 -10.14 9.41
C ASN A 201 -47.71 -11.61 9.01
N SER A 202 -48.80 -12.36 8.83
CA SER A 202 -48.77 -13.77 8.42
C SER A 202 -48.18 -14.00 7.02
N SER A 203 -48.11 -12.95 6.18
CA SER A 203 -47.45 -13.00 4.87
C SER A 203 -45.92 -12.91 4.93
N PHE A 204 -45.32 -12.62 6.10
CA PHE A 204 -43.87 -12.44 6.23
C PHE A 204 -43.19 -13.77 6.61
N VAL A 205 -42.25 -14.21 5.78
CA VAL A 205 -41.43 -15.41 6.06
C VAL A 205 -40.09 -14.98 6.64
N SER A 206 -39.59 -15.68 7.66
CA SER A 206 -38.24 -15.44 8.19
C SER A 206 -37.19 -16.11 7.31
N ASN A 207 -36.23 -15.33 6.81
CA ASN A 207 -35.08 -15.77 6.03
C ASN A 207 -33.80 -15.66 6.88
N LYS A 208 -32.89 -16.63 6.72
CA LYS A 208 -31.62 -16.68 7.45
C LYS A 208 -30.47 -16.23 6.54
N ILE A 209 -29.84 -15.13 6.91
CA ILE A 209 -28.70 -14.54 6.20
C ILE A 209 -27.41 -15.14 6.75
N VAL A 210 -26.70 -15.88 5.89
CA VAL A 210 -25.35 -16.40 6.16
C VAL A 210 -24.33 -15.28 5.96
N PRO A 211 -23.39 -15.06 6.89
CA PRO A 211 -22.34 -14.04 6.73
C PRO A 211 -21.36 -14.42 5.61
N GLN A 212 -20.93 -13.44 4.81
CA GLN A 212 -19.87 -13.64 3.83
C GLN A 212 -18.50 -13.70 4.52
N THR A 213 -17.72 -14.74 4.21
CA THR A 213 -16.41 -15.04 4.83
C THR A 213 -15.23 -14.99 3.85
N GLY A 214 -15.49 -14.63 2.59
CA GLY A 214 -14.49 -14.62 1.52
C GLY A 214 -13.59 -13.38 1.53
N ASN A 215 -12.30 -13.58 1.22
CA ASN A 215 -11.33 -12.51 1.03
C ASN A 215 -11.36 -12.00 -0.41
N GLU A 216 -12.26 -11.06 -0.73
CA GLU A 216 -12.31 -10.43 -2.05
C GLU A 216 -11.16 -9.42 -2.24
N ILE A 217 -10.50 -9.47 -3.41
CA ILE A 217 -9.42 -8.54 -3.77
C ILE A 217 -10.02 -7.18 -4.15
N ALA A 218 -9.76 -6.16 -3.32
CA ALA A 218 -10.19 -4.80 -3.61
C ALA A 218 -9.46 -4.20 -4.84
N PRO A 219 -10.16 -3.37 -5.66
CA PRO A 219 -9.54 -2.68 -6.78
C PRO A 219 -8.49 -1.65 -6.31
N LYS A 220 -7.54 -1.31 -7.19
CA LYS A 220 -6.53 -0.28 -6.90
C LYS A 220 -7.18 1.12 -6.88
N LEU A 221 -6.60 2.05 -6.11
CA LEU A 221 -7.13 3.41 -5.94
C LEU A 221 -7.41 4.13 -7.27
N GLY A 222 -6.56 3.95 -8.29
CA GLY A 222 -6.75 4.55 -9.62
C GLY A 222 -8.00 4.08 -10.38
N PHE A 223 -8.62 2.96 -10.01
CA PHE A 223 -9.92 2.54 -10.53
C PHE A 223 -11.07 3.29 -9.86
N VAL A 224 -10.97 3.54 -8.55
CA VAL A 224 -11.99 4.24 -7.75
C VAL A 224 -11.95 5.76 -8.01
N ALA A 225 -10.76 6.32 -8.16
CA ALA A 225 -10.50 7.74 -8.40
C ALA A 225 -9.97 7.99 -9.82
N ALA A 226 -10.56 7.35 -10.83
CA ALA A 226 -10.24 7.60 -12.23
C ALA A 226 -10.59 9.05 -12.61
N ASN A 227 -9.76 9.69 -13.45
CA ASN A 227 -10.06 11.03 -13.95
C ASN A 227 -11.23 10.96 -14.95
N VAL A 228 -12.37 11.56 -14.59
CA VAL A 228 -13.57 11.67 -15.43
C VAL A 228 -13.72 13.07 -16.07
N SER A 229 -12.67 13.89 -16.00
CA SER A 229 -12.65 15.25 -16.57
C SER A 229 -11.79 15.32 -17.83
N ASN A 230 -12.00 16.35 -18.65
CA ASN A 230 -11.19 16.63 -19.84
C ASN A 230 -9.80 17.21 -19.52
N ILE A 231 -9.37 17.22 -18.24
CA ILE A 231 -8.03 17.66 -17.86
C ILE A 231 -7.02 16.61 -18.37
N PRO A 232 -6.02 17.00 -19.19
CA PRO A 232 -5.01 16.07 -19.70
C PRO A 232 -4.13 15.53 -18.57
N ASP A 233 -3.46 14.41 -18.83
CA ASP A 233 -2.45 13.88 -17.91
C ASP A 233 -1.32 14.92 -17.71
N PRO A 234 -0.94 15.27 -16.46
CA PRO A 234 0.13 16.24 -16.17
C PRO A 234 1.52 15.88 -16.74
N THR A 235 1.71 14.65 -17.24
CA THR A 235 2.94 14.23 -17.92
C THR A 235 2.99 14.61 -19.40
N LEU A 236 1.88 15.07 -19.99
CA LEU A 236 1.82 15.52 -21.38
C LEU A 236 2.37 16.95 -21.53
N PRO A 237 3.19 17.24 -22.56
CA PRO A 237 3.56 18.62 -22.89
C PRO A 237 2.37 19.38 -23.51
N PRO A 238 2.26 20.72 -23.31
CA PRO A 238 3.20 21.58 -22.60
C PRO A 238 2.97 21.59 -21.07
N SER A 239 4.05 21.46 -20.30
CA SER A 239 4.05 21.60 -18.84
C SER A 239 4.48 22.99 -18.36
N GLU A 240 4.82 23.89 -19.28
CA GLU A 240 5.33 25.24 -19.00
C GLU A 240 4.19 26.27 -18.99
N MET A 241 4.08 27.04 -17.89
CA MET A 241 3.00 28.03 -17.72
C MET A 241 3.27 29.38 -18.40
N MET A 242 4.53 29.78 -18.58
CA MET A 242 4.91 31.15 -18.98
C MET A 242 5.66 31.22 -20.32
N THR A 243 5.40 30.29 -21.24
CA THR A 243 6.07 30.20 -22.56
C THR A 243 5.99 31.47 -23.41
N LYS A 244 4.90 32.24 -23.27
CA LYS A 244 4.63 33.49 -24.01
C LYS A 244 4.36 34.67 -23.10
N PHE A 245 4.80 34.61 -21.83
CA PHE A 245 4.60 35.72 -20.90
C PHE A 245 5.53 36.90 -21.26
N LEU A 246 4.94 38.04 -21.59
CA LEU A 246 5.68 39.28 -21.82
C LEU A 246 5.39 40.25 -20.66
N HIS A 247 6.41 40.51 -19.83
CA HIS A 247 6.27 41.50 -18.76
C HIS A 247 6.20 42.92 -19.35
N PRO A 248 5.36 43.85 -18.84
CA PRO A 248 5.21 45.19 -19.42
C PRO A 248 6.52 45.98 -19.58
N ASN A 249 7.50 45.77 -18.69
CA ASN A 249 8.84 46.37 -18.78
C ASN A 249 9.66 45.93 -20.02
N TRP A 250 9.18 44.94 -20.78
CA TRP A 250 9.79 44.47 -22.02
C TRP A 250 9.05 44.94 -23.28
N TYR A 251 7.96 45.72 -23.16
CA TYR A 251 7.36 46.37 -24.32
C TYR A 251 8.34 47.37 -24.93
N ALA A 252 8.42 47.37 -26.26
CA ALA A 252 9.13 48.40 -27.00
C ALA A 252 8.38 49.73 -26.86
N LEU A 253 8.97 50.67 -26.10
CA LEU A 253 8.46 52.03 -26.00
C LEU A 253 8.69 52.77 -27.33
N PRO A 254 7.78 53.67 -27.74
CA PRO A 254 7.98 54.48 -28.94
C PRO A 254 9.20 55.39 -28.77
N THR A 255 10.10 55.35 -29.76
CA THR A 255 11.33 56.14 -29.82
C THR A 255 11.45 56.80 -31.19
N THR A 256 12.36 57.77 -31.31
CA THR A 256 12.54 58.59 -32.51
C THR A 256 12.77 57.76 -33.76
N VAL A 257 12.03 58.10 -34.82
CA VAL A 257 12.20 57.50 -36.15
C VAL A 257 13.16 58.37 -36.94
N TRP A 258 14.32 57.83 -37.31
CA TRP A 258 15.25 58.50 -38.22
C TRP A 258 14.75 58.38 -39.66
N LEU A 259 14.83 59.47 -40.42
CA LEU A 259 14.28 59.59 -41.77
C LEU A 259 15.40 59.88 -42.77
N GLU A 260 15.40 59.15 -43.88
CA GLU A 260 16.40 59.24 -44.93
C GLU A 260 15.76 59.77 -46.21
N TYR A 261 16.29 60.88 -46.74
CA TYR A 261 15.74 61.58 -47.91
C TYR A 261 16.67 61.54 -49.14
N GLY A 262 17.84 60.91 -49.02
CA GLY A 262 18.88 60.79 -50.05
C GLY A 262 20.07 61.76 -49.89
N ASP A 263 21.20 61.40 -50.49
CA ASP A 263 22.56 61.90 -50.22
C ASP A 263 22.72 63.42 -50.17
N PHE A 264 22.02 64.16 -51.04
CA PHE A 264 22.18 65.61 -51.22
C PHE A 264 21.12 66.47 -50.50
N LYS A 265 20.33 65.89 -49.58
CA LYS A 265 19.23 66.60 -48.88
C LYS A 265 19.53 66.86 -47.40
N SER A 266 20.69 67.44 -47.11
CA SER A 266 21.13 67.82 -45.76
C SER A 266 20.25 68.87 -45.06
N TRP A 267 19.35 69.52 -45.79
CA TRP A 267 18.38 70.51 -45.25
C TRP A 267 17.03 69.89 -44.84
N ALA A 268 16.79 68.60 -45.13
CA ALA A 268 15.53 67.93 -44.81
C ALA A 268 15.47 67.49 -43.32
N PRO A 269 14.30 67.55 -42.65
CA PRO A 269 14.16 67.11 -41.25
C PRO A 269 14.53 65.64 -41.08
N SER A 270 15.65 65.35 -40.40
CA SER A 270 16.26 64.01 -40.41
C SER A 270 15.63 63.00 -39.42
N PHE A 271 14.63 63.42 -38.65
CA PHE A 271 13.95 62.58 -37.66
C PHE A 271 12.52 63.05 -37.37
N ASN A 272 11.69 62.12 -36.88
CA ASN A 272 10.33 62.37 -36.40
C ASN A 272 10.19 61.86 -34.95
N GLU A 273 9.64 62.71 -34.07
CA GLU A 273 9.48 62.47 -32.63
C GLU A 273 8.00 62.45 -32.19
N SER A 274 7.05 62.29 -33.11
CA SER A 274 5.62 62.22 -32.78
C SER A 274 5.33 61.02 -31.84
N GLY A 275 5.01 61.32 -30.57
CA GLY A 275 4.60 60.32 -29.58
C GLY A 275 5.74 59.51 -28.94
N THR A 276 6.99 60.01 -28.95
CA THR A 276 8.13 59.28 -28.38
C THR A 276 8.29 59.49 -26.87
N VAL A 277 8.87 58.50 -26.19
CA VAL A 277 9.24 58.59 -24.75
C VAL A 277 10.63 59.21 -24.56
N LEU A 278 11.44 59.25 -25.63
CA LEU A 278 12.82 59.75 -25.64
C LEU A 278 13.05 60.69 -26.83
N ASP A 279 13.86 61.71 -26.57
CA ASP A 279 14.49 62.66 -27.51
C ASP A 279 15.57 61.97 -28.36
N ALA A 280 15.68 62.37 -29.63
CA ALA A 280 16.64 61.90 -30.62
C ALA A 280 18.08 61.97 -30.13
N ALA A 281 18.46 62.98 -29.36
CA ALA A 281 19.79 63.11 -28.79
C ALA A 281 20.10 61.95 -27.84
N ARG A 282 19.20 61.68 -26.88
CA ARG A 282 19.35 60.56 -25.92
C ARG A 282 19.24 59.20 -26.61
N ARG A 283 18.35 59.07 -27.59
CA ARG A 283 18.21 57.84 -28.39
C ARG A 283 19.46 57.56 -29.21
N GLY A 284 20.08 58.62 -29.76
CA GLY A 284 21.37 58.60 -30.43
C GLY A 284 22.52 58.19 -29.51
N THR A 285 22.60 58.74 -28.29
CA THR A 285 23.57 58.29 -27.26
C THR A 285 23.42 56.81 -26.96
N ILE A 286 22.20 56.32 -26.70
CA ILE A 286 21.93 54.90 -26.41
C ILE A 286 22.33 54.00 -27.60
N TRP A 287 22.12 54.46 -28.83
CA TRP A 287 22.53 53.73 -30.03
C TRP A 287 24.06 53.74 -30.21
N LEU A 288 24.72 54.87 -29.97
CA LEU A 288 26.17 55.01 -30.04
C LEU A 288 26.86 54.12 -29.00
N GLU A 289 26.37 54.11 -27.75
CA GLU A 289 26.90 53.28 -26.68
C GLU A 289 26.74 51.78 -26.95
N LYS A 290 25.53 51.34 -27.35
CA LYS A 290 25.22 49.90 -27.51
C LYS A 290 25.66 49.32 -28.86
N THR A 291 25.53 50.09 -29.93
CA THR A 291 25.74 49.62 -31.31
C THR A 291 26.95 50.29 -31.95
N GLY A 292 27.07 51.62 -31.85
CA GLY A 292 28.13 52.38 -32.52
C GLY A 292 29.55 52.05 -32.03
N TYR A 293 29.80 52.05 -30.72
CA TYR A 293 31.11 51.66 -30.18
C TYR A 293 31.38 50.16 -30.38
N SER A 294 30.36 49.31 -30.40
CA SER A 294 30.52 47.89 -30.74
C SER A 294 30.95 47.70 -32.20
N SER A 295 30.39 48.45 -33.15
CA SER A 295 30.79 48.40 -34.56
C SER A 295 32.19 49.00 -34.79
N LEU A 296 32.51 50.13 -34.16
CA LEU A 296 33.83 50.75 -34.23
C LEU A 296 34.92 49.86 -33.61
N TRP A 297 34.64 49.17 -32.51
CA TRP A 297 35.57 48.21 -31.91
C TRP A 297 35.81 47.00 -32.82
N LYS A 298 34.76 46.46 -33.44
CA LYS A 298 34.88 45.40 -34.46
C LYS A 298 35.70 45.85 -35.68
N LEU A 299 35.47 47.08 -36.17
CA LEU A 299 36.24 47.67 -37.26
C LEU A 299 37.72 47.86 -36.90
N LYS A 300 38.00 48.38 -35.69
CA LYS A 300 39.38 48.57 -35.20
C LYS A 300 40.12 47.25 -35.01
N ASN A 301 39.45 46.21 -34.54
CA ASN A 301 40.04 44.88 -34.44
C ASN A 301 40.28 44.29 -35.83
N LYS A 302 39.31 44.37 -36.75
CA LYS A 302 39.51 43.95 -38.15
C LYS A 302 40.67 44.68 -38.84
N HIS A 303 40.88 45.96 -38.51
CA HIS A 303 42.03 46.73 -39.00
C HIS A 303 43.35 46.32 -38.33
N LYS A 304 43.33 45.99 -37.03
CA LYS A 304 44.50 45.40 -36.35
C LYS A 304 44.86 44.04 -36.96
N ASP A 305 43.89 43.16 -37.16
CA ASP A 305 44.08 41.82 -37.74
C ASP A 305 44.61 41.89 -39.19
N ALA A 306 44.32 42.98 -39.92
CA ALA A 306 44.93 43.28 -41.21
C ALA A 306 46.39 43.73 -41.04
N LEU A 307 46.67 44.70 -40.16
CA LEU A 307 48.04 45.16 -39.91
C LEU A 307 48.96 44.05 -39.35
N THR A 308 48.48 43.13 -38.50
CA THR A 308 49.31 42.01 -38.02
C THR A 308 49.66 41.00 -39.11
N ARG A 309 48.85 40.91 -40.19
CA ARG A 309 49.19 40.09 -41.37
C ARG A 309 50.22 40.78 -42.25
N GLU A 310 50.07 42.09 -42.47
CA GLU A 310 51.06 42.88 -43.23
C GLU A 310 52.43 42.90 -42.51
N SER A 311 52.47 42.94 -41.17
CA SER A 311 53.73 42.88 -40.42
C SER A 311 54.39 41.50 -40.36
N SER A 312 53.68 40.40 -40.66
CA SER A 312 54.28 39.05 -40.64
C SER A 312 54.96 38.66 -41.94
N ASP A 313 54.65 39.36 -43.05
CA ASP A 313 55.15 39.00 -44.38
C ASP A 313 56.51 39.64 -44.73
N GLU A 314 57.00 40.62 -43.95
CA GLU A 314 58.30 41.28 -44.20
C GLU A 314 59.52 40.63 -43.52
N GLU A 315 59.38 39.89 -42.42
CA GLU A 315 60.53 39.38 -41.65
C GLU A 315 61.01 37.95 -42.01
N VAL A 316 60.27 37.16 -42.80
CA VAL A 316 60.54 35.71 -42.96
C VAL A 316 61.53 35.37 -44.10
N ASN A 317 61.91 36.32 -44.95
CA ASN A 317 62.57 36.01 -46.23
C ASN A 317 64.13 35.93 -46.21
N LYS A 318 64.74 35.73 -45.03
CA LYS A 318 66.16 35.37 -44.88
C LYS A 318 66.41 34.50 -43.64
N GLU A 319 66.25 33.17 -43.76
CA GLU A 319 67.35 32.21 -43.55
C GLU A 319 66.93 30.73 -43.72
N ASN A 320 67.86 29.95 -44.29
CA ASN A 320 68.05 28.50 -44.15
C ASN A 320 66.98 27.51 -44.63
N LYS A 321 67.23 27.01 -45.85
CA LYS A 321 67.03 25.59 -46.19
C LYS A 321 67.86 24.71 -45.24
N SER A 322 67.26 23.69 -44.62
CA SER A 322 67.59 22.26 -44.90
C SER A 322 67.00 21.27 -43.86
N GLY A 323 66.02 20.44 -44.28
CA GLY A 323 65.75 19.05 -43.82
C GLY A 323 65.45 18.76 -42.33
N ASN A 324 64.66 17.75 -41.97
CA ASN A 324 63.85 16.82 -42.76
C ASN A 324 62.89 16.02 -41.84
N VAL A 325 61.65 15.74 -42.27
CA VAL A 325 60.79 14.57 -41.87
C VAL A 325 60.32 14.54 -40.37
N GLU A 326 59.07 14.25 -39.98
CA GLU A 326 57.97 13.46 -40.57
C GLU A 326 56.56 13.87 -40.04
N GLY A 327 55.47 13.57 -40.77
CA GLY A 327 54.15 13.24 -40.18
C GLY A 327 52.96 14.21 -40.36
N ALA A 328 52.09 13.90 -41.34
CA ALA A 328 50.59 14.00 -41.39
C ALA A 328 49.82 15.18 -40.73
N SER A 329 48.72 15.70 -41.27
CA SER A 329 47.98 15.41 -42.52
C SER A 329 47.07 16.62 -42.85
N ALA A 330 46.79 16.86 -44.13
CA ALA A 330 45.86 17.88 -44.59
C ALA A 330 44.91 17.29 -45.64
N GLU A 331 43.62 17.61 -45.55
CA GLU A 331 42.69 17.54 -46.68
C GLU A 331 41.98 18.87 -46.85
N ILE A 332 41.74 19.19 -48.11
CA ILE A 332 41.55 20.55 -48.63
C ILE A 332 40.12 20.73 -49.12
N GLU A 333 39.50 21.80 -48.61
CA GLU A 333 38.62 22.75 -49.30
C GLU A 333 37.45 22.30 -50.19
N THR A 334 36.28 22.91 -49.92
CA THR A 334 35.33 23.50 -50.90
C THR A 334 34.58 22.56 -51.86
N PHE A 335 33.29 22.74 -52.17
CA PHE A 335 32.65 23.97 -52.69
C PHE A 335 31.13 23.98 -52.40
N LYS A 336 30.53 25.18 -52.43
CA LYS A 336 29.11 25.39 -52.81
C LYS A 336 29.10 25.97 -54.22
N PRO A 337 28.09 25.66 -55.05
CA PRO A 337 27.01 26.64 -55.21
C PRO A 337 25.62 26.02 -55.27
N SER A 338 24.62 26.87 -55.52
CA SER A 338 23.19 26.62 -55.46
C SER A 338 22.52 26.50 -56.82
N ASP A 339 21.32 25.92 -56.80
CA ASP A 339 20.08 26.43 -57.41
C ASP A 339 19.50 25.79 -58.70
N VAL A 340 18.16 25.92 -58.81
CA VAL A 340 17.24 25.79 -59.97
C VAL A 340 16.75 24.38 -60.45
N SER A 341 15.41 24.19 -60.39
CA SER A 341 14.52 23.37 -61.28
C SER A 341 14.69 21.83 -61.35
N GLU A 342 13.68 21.00 -61.70
CA GLU A 342 12.27 21.22 -62.10
C GLU A 342 11.36 20.02 -61.73
N GLN A 343 10.07 20.09 -62.11
CA GLN A 343 9.00 19.12 -61.80
C GLN A 343 9.04 17.84 -62.67
N ILE A 344 8.31 16.78 -62.27
CA ILE A 344 7.54 15.87 -63.16
C ILE A 344 6.57 15.00 -62.33
N GLU A 345 5.41 14.69 -62.91
CA GLU A 345 4.34 13.83 -62.39
C GLU A 345 4.12 12.60 -63.33
N ALA A 346 3.35 11.55 -63.06
CA ALA A 346 2.37 11.25 -62.01
C ALA A 346 2.20 9.71 -61.84
N SER A 347 1.31 9.27 -60.93
CA SER A 347 0.68 7.90 -60.89
C SER A 347 1.61 6.69 -60.62
N GLU A 348 1.17 5.55 -60.08
CA GLU A 348 -0.18 4.98 -59.90
C GLU A 348 -0.21 4.00 -58.70
N GLU A 349 -1.41 3.72 -58.16
CA GLU A 349 -1.96 2.46 -57.58
C GLU A 349 -1.05 1.32 -57.03
N LEU A 350 -1.40 0.50 -56.00
CA LEU A 350 -2.67 0.15 -55.35
C LEU A 350 -2.40 -0.51 -53.96
N SER A 351 -3.36 -0.46 -53.03
CA SER A 351 -3.43 -1.32 -51.81
C SER A 351 -4.32 -2.55 -52.10
N PRO A 352 -4.38 -3.65 -51.28
CA PRO A 352 -5.12 -3.64 -49.99
C PRO A 352 -4.80 -4.73 -48.91
N GLN A 353 -5.28 -4.50 -47.65
CA GLN A 353 -6.01 -5.39 -46.71
C GLN A 353 -5.55 -6.84 -46.37
N GLU A 354 -6.06 -7.58 -45.37
CA GLU A 354 -6.58 -7.47 -43.97
C GLU A 354 -7.04 -8.91 -43.56
N ASP A 355 -7.65 -9.10 -42.38
CA ASP A 355 -8.30 -10.33 -41.84
C ASP A 355 -7.36 -11.44 -41.26
N ALA A 356 -7.48 -11.94 -40.01
CA ALA A 356 -8.59 -12.59 -39.25
C ALA A 356 -8.85 -14.06 -39.71
N GLU A 357 -9.18 -15.09 -38.90
CA GLU A 357 -9.47 -15.32 -37.47
C GLU A 357 -9.44 -16.87 -37.19
N SER A 358 -9.36 -17.36 -35.92
CA SER A 358 -9.73 -18.76 -35.49
C SER A 358 -8.92 -19.98 -36.08
N GLY A 359 -8.78 -21.19 -35.49
CA GLY A 359 -9.14 -21.78 -34.19
C GLY A 359 -9.19 -23.34 -34.21
N THR A 360 -8.93 -24.01 -33.08
CA THR A 360 -9.21 -25.46 -32.74
C THR A 360 -8.21 -26.59 -33.13
N SER A 361 -7.96 -27.50 -32.17
CA SER A 361 -7.30 -28.85 -32.28
C SER A 361 -8.34 -29.98 -32.56
N PRO A 362 -8.10 -31.33 -32.58
CA PRO A 362 -7.19 -32.15 -31.71
C PRO A 362 -6.57 -33.48 -32.27
N ASN A 363 -5.76 -34.15 -31.42
CA ASN A 363 -5.48 -35.60 -31.25
C ASN A 363 -5.27 -36.58 -32.43
N ASN A 364 -4.16 -37.36 -32.39
CA ASN A 364 -4.23 -38.82 -32.14
C ASN A 364 -2.87 -39.50 -31.83
N VAL A 365 -2.94 -40.66 -31.16
CA VAL A 365 -1.87 -41.57 -30.66
C VAL A 365 -2.29 -43.00 -31.09
N PRO A 366 -1.40 -43.95 -31.48
CA PRO A 366 -1.04 -45.04 -30.53
C PRO A 366 0.27 -45.86 -30.75
N ASN A 367 0.75 -46.48 -29.65
CA ASN A 367 1.56 -47.73 -29.51
C ASN A 367 2.95 -47.81 -30.24
N GLY A 368 3.94 -48.63 -29.86
CA GLY A 368 4.14 -49.67 -28.83
C GLY A 368 5.34 -50.56 -29.27
N THR A 369 5.90 -51.54 -28.54
CA THR A 369 5.79 -51.99 -27.13
C THR A 369 6.84 -53.11 -26.93
N GLY A 370 7.63 -53.14 -25.84
CA GLY A 370 8.59 -54.24 -25.60
C GLY A 370 9.49 -54.12 -24.36
N SER A 371 9.26 -54.96 -23.35
CA SER A 371 9.96 -55.03 -22.06
C SER A 371 10.90 -56.25 -21.97
N ILE A 372 11.80 -56.28 -20.96
CA ILE A 372 12.03 -57.42 -20.04
C ILE A 372 12.99 -57.01 -18.90
N GLU A 373 12.77 -57.60 -17.73
CA GLU A 373 13.46 -57.36 -16.46
C GLU A 373 14.69 -58.27 -16.26
N LYS A 374 15.63 -57.88 -15.38
CA LYS A 374 15.96 -58.57 -14.10
C LYS A 374 17.31 -58.13 -13.49
N SER A 375 17.32 -58.09 -12.14
CA SER A 375 18.36 -58.57 -11.20
C SER A 375 19.86 -58.16 -11.40
N GLU A 376 20.73 -58.06 -10.39
CA GLU A 376 20.59 -58.09 -8.92
C GLU A 376 21.81 -57.43 -8.25
N ASN A 377 21.74 -57.38 -6.92
CA ASN A 377 22.67 -56.85 -5.93
C ASN A 377 24.17 -57.27 -6.00
N GLN A 378 24.99 -56.37 -5.42
CA GLN A 378 26.09 -56.63 -4.46
C GLN A 378 27.57 -56.87 -4.90
N LEU A 379 28.40 -55.95 -4.38
CA LEU A 379 29.62 -56.14 -3.56
C LEU A 379 30.98 -56.53 -4.20
N ASN A 380 31.92 -55.58 -4.04
CA ASN A 380 33.28 -55.73 -3.46
C ASN A 380 34.41 -56.48 -4.20
N ASP A 381 35.51 -55.75 -4.49
CA ASP A 381 36.79 -55.75 -3.73
C ASP A 381 38.06 -55.55 -4.60
N ASN A 382 39.08 -54.99 -3.93
CA ASN A 382 40.51 -54.97 -4.27
C ASN A 382 41.08 -53.90 -5.25
N GLU A 383 41.60 -52.83 -4.63
CA GLU A 383 43.00 -52.35 -4.70
C GLU A 383 43.92 -52.95 -5.81
N THR A 384 44.81 -52.21 -6.47
CA THR A 384 46.01 -51.59 -5.85
C THR A 384 46.87 -50.80 -6.86
N ARG A 385 47.28 -49.54 -6.55
CA ARG A 385 48.42 -48.74 -7.12
C ARG A 385 48.41 -48.48 -8.66
N GLN A 386 49.04 -47.47 -9.27
CA GLN A 386 49.87 -46.28 -8.91
C GLN A 386 49.67 -45.27 -10.09
N ASP A 387 50.13 -44.00 -10.13
CA ASP A 387 51.11 -43.26 -9.31
C ASP A 387 50.84 -41.72 -9.32
N SER A 388 51.78 -40.93 -8.80
CA SER A 388 51.82 -39.47 -8.66
C SER A 388 51.77 -38.62 -9.95
N SER A 389 51.11 -37.45 -9.89
CA SER A 389 51.78 -36.12 -9.98
C SER A 389 50.79 -34.96 -9.74
N ALA A 390 51.31 -33.78 -9.36
CA ALA A 390 50.54 -32.72 -8.72
C ALA A 390 49.88 -31.69 -9.67
N SER A 391 48.70 -31.18 -9.30
CA SER A 391 48.42 -29.73 -9.35
C SER A 391 47.22 -29.32 -8.48
N ALA A 392 47.37 -28.18 -7.80
CA ALA A 392 46.36 -27.34 -7.14
C ALA A 392 45.31 -27.99 -6.20
N LEU A 393 45.39 -27.65 -4.90
CA LEU A 393 44.26 -27.77 -3.97
C LEU A 393 43.05 -26.99 -4.49
N VAL A 394 42.01 -27.72 -4.91
CA VAL A 394 40.65 -27.38 -4.53
C VAL A 394 40.20 -28.48 -3.57
N THR A 395 40.47 -28.26 -2.28
CA THR A 395 39.78 -29.03 -1.24
C THR A 395 38.30 -28.70 -1.39
N SER A 396 37.54 -29.67 -1.90
CA SER A 396 36.09 -29.66 -1.83
C SER A 396 35.69 -29.88 -0.37
N ASP A 397 35.86 -28.85 0.45
CA ASP A 397 35.17 -28.72 1.71
C ASP A 397 33.69 -28.87 1.37
N SER A 398 33.10 -29.98 1.79
CA SER A 398 31.66 -30.20 1.68
C SER A 398 30.99 -29.05 2.40
N LEU A 399 30.41 -28.12 1.63
CA LEU A 399 29.82 -26.90 2.17
C LEU A 399 28.79 -27.29 3.23
N ASN A 400 29.17 -27.12 4.49
CA ASN A 400 28.36 -27.51 5.63
C ASN A 400 27.26 -26.46 5.83
N ILE A 401 26.23 -26.55 4.98
CA ILE A 401 25.11 -25.62 4.93
C ILE A 401 24.28 -25.79 6.19
N LYS A 402 24.48 -24.88 7.15
CA LYS A 402 23.65 -24.78 8.35
C LYS A 402 22.29 -24.21 7.99
N LEU A 403 21.22 -24.97 8.26
CA LEU A 403 19.84 -24.53 8.01
C LEU A 403 19.46 -23.30 8.85
N GLU A 404 20.00 -23.19 10.06
CA GLU A 404 19.87 -22.02 10.94
C GLU A 404 20.34 -20.75 10.23
N ASN A 405 21.56 -20.78 9.67
CA ASN A 405 22.12 -19.66 8.92
C ASN A 405 21.29 -19.27 7.69
N LEU A 406 20.64 -20.24 7.02
CA LEU A 406 19.74 -19.96 5.89
C LEU A 406 18.42 -19.32 6.33
N TYR A 407 17.90 -19.70 7.49
CA TYR A 407 16.66 -19.17 8.04
C TYR A 407 16.83 -17.75 8.60
N GLU A 408 17.98 -17.46 9.23
CA GLU A 408 18.29 -16.16 9.84
C GLU A 408 18.99 -15.17 8.90
N TRP A 409 19.31 -15.56 7.66
CA TRP A 409 19.98 -14.67 6.72
C TRP A 409 19.08 -13.50 6.29
N SER A 410 19.65 -12.29 6.33
CA SER A 410 19.03 -11.10 5.75
C SER A 410 20.07 -10.28 4.97
N PRO A 411 19.65 -9.51 3.93
CA PRO A 411 20.54 -8.58 3.23
C PRO A 411 21.16 -7.49 4.12
N GLY A 412 20.71 -7.36 5.36
CA GLY A 412 21.30 -6.47 6.36
C GLY A 412 22.40 -7.11 7.22
N ASN A 413 22.84 -8.34 6.94
CA ASN A 413 23.80 -9.06 7.79
C ASN A 413 25.28 -8.87 7.38
N ASP A 414 25.57 -8.33 6.18
CA ASP A 414 26.94 -8.17 5.67
C ASP A 414 27.68 -6.98 6.32
N ILE A 415 28.43 -7.22 7.40
CA ILE A 415 29.17 -6.19 8.17
C ILE A 415 30.51 -5.87 7.47
N THR A 416 30.84 -4.58 7.34
CA THR A 416 32.13 -4.11 6.82
C THR A 416 33.14 -3.80 7.94
N ASP A 417 34.44 -4.03 7.72
CA ASP A 417 35.50 -3.78 8.72
C ASP A 417 35.53 -2.31 9.17
N GLU A 418 35.19 -1.38 8.29
CA GLU A 418 35.02 0.05 8.58
C GLU A 418 33.96 0.31 9.67
N GLU A 419 32.89 -0.50 9.75
CA GLU A 419 31.90 -0.39 10.84
C GLU A 419 32.50 -0.83 12.18
N ILE A 420 33.29 -1.89 12.18
CA ILE A 420 33.94 -2.43 13.38
C ILE A 420 34.95 -1.41 13.92
N GLN A 421 35.77 -0.82 13.05
CA GLN A 421 36.72 0.25 13.38
C GLN A 421 36.00 1.51 13.89
N ALA A 422 34.95 1.98 13.21
CA ALA A 422 34.20 3.15 13.67
C ALA A 422 33.49 2.93 15.03
N ILE A 423 33.13 1.70 15.36
CA ILE A 423 32.56 1.33 16.67
C ILE A 423 33.63 1.28 17.76
N SER A 424 34.80 0.69 17.49
CA SER A 424 35.91 0.59 18.46
C SER A 424 36.54 1.95 18.77
N GLU A 425 36.69 2.82 17.76
CA GLU A 425 37.17 4.19 17.88
C GLU A 425 36.13 5.18 18.45
N GLY A 426 34.86 4.76 18.62
CA GLY A 426 33.77 5.63 19.07
C GLY A 426 33.31 6.68 18.05
N ASN A 427 33.76 6.58 16.80
CA ASN A 427 33.54 7.55 15.73
C ASN A 427 32.27 7.28 14.89
N THR A 428 31.35 6.44 15.39
CA THR A 428 30.14 5.96 14.69
C THR A 428 29.27 7.06 14.10
N HIS A 429 29.14 8.20 14.80
CA HIS A 429 28.32 9.32 14.35
C HIS A 429 28.81 9.92 13.02
N LYS A 430 30.13 10.06 12.82
CA LYS A 430 30.69 10.58 11.57
C LYS A 430 30.46 9.61 10.43
N LEU A 431 30.63 8.31 10.67
CA LEU A 431 30.37 7.29 9.67
C LEU A 431 28.90 7.32 9.22
N ILE A 432 27.94 7.35 10.16
CA ILE A 432 26.51 7.48 9.85
C ILE A 432 26.24 8.75 9.03
N THR A 433 26.80 9.90 9.42
CA THR A 433 26.63 11.16 8.67
C THR A 433 27.19 11.06 7.25
N GLN A 434 28.39 10.49 7.07
CA GLN A 434 29.02 10.28 5.77
C GLN A 434 28.20 9.34 4.88
N THR A 435 27.75 8.19 5.42
CA THR A 435 26.88 7.24 4.72
C THR A 435 25.57 7.92 4.26
N LEU A 436 24.93 8.72 5.10
CA LEU A 436 23.70 9.44 4.77
C LEU A 436 23.91 10.53 3.71
N LEU A 437 25.05 11.25 3.74
CA LEU A 437 25.42 12.22 2.71
C LEU A 437 25.62 11.55 1.35
N VAL A 438 26.37 10.44 1.30
CA VAL A 438 26.62 9.65 0.08
C VAL A 438 25.31 9.06 -0.48
N LEU A 439 24.44 8.53 0.38
CA LEU A 439 23.09 8.08 -0.01
C LEU A 439 22.24 9.24 -0.57
N GLY A 440 22.31 10.41 0.06
CA GLY A 440 21.67 11.64 -0.42
C GLY A 440 22.15 12.07 -1.80
N GLU A 441 23.46 11.99 -2.07
CA GLU A 441 24.02 12.25 -3.40
C GLU A 441 23.58 11.23 -4.45
N MET A 442 23.63 9.93 -4.14
CA MET A 442 23.20 8.87 -5.07
C MET A 442 21.71 9.04 -5.42
N LYS A 443 20.86 9.34 -4.43
CA LYS A 443 19.45 9.71 -4.66
C LYS A 443 19.30 10.93 -5.56
N ARG A 444 20.09 12.00 -5.38
CA ARG A 444 20.09 13.17 -6.27
C ARG A 444 20.51 12.81 -7.69
N LYS A 445 21.56 11.99 -7.87
CA LYS A 445 22.04 11.48 -9.18
C LYS A 445 20.97 10.61 -9.87
N ARG A 446 20.26 9.76 -9.11
CA ARG A 446 19.15 8.93 -9.60
C ARG A 446 17.95 9.76 -10.07
N VAL A 447 17.55 10.78 -9.31
CA VAL A 447 16.45 11.69 -9.71
C VAL A 447 16.82 12.50 -10.96
N LYS A 448 18.03 13.08 -11.00
CA LYS A 448 18.50 13.84 -12.18
C LYS A 448 18.57 13.00 -13.46
N SER A 449 18.92 11.72 -13.36
CA SER A 449 19.02 10.81 -14.51
C SER A 449 17.67 10.20 -14.96
N LYS A 450 16.53 10.66 -14.40
CA LYS A 450 15.16 10.16 -14.67
C LYS A 450 14.94 8.65 -14.40
N LYS A 451 15.94 7.91 -13.90
CA LYS A 451 15.84 6.49 -13.51
C LYS A 451 15.24 6.33 -12.11
N VAL A 452 14.03 6.86 -11.91
CA VAL A 452 13.44 7.07 -10.57
C VAL A 452 13.05 5.76 -9.85
N SER A 453 12.78 4.68 -10.59
CA SER A 453 11.99 3.52 -10.12
C SER A 453 12.68 2.50 -9.22
N LYS A 454 14.01 2.29 -9.33
CA LYS A 454 14.74 1.30 -8.50
C LYS A 454 16.06 1.89 -7.96
N PRO A 455 16.40 1.68 -6.67
CA PRO A 455 17.72 2.01 -6.13
C PRO A 455 18.80 1.10 -6.74
N THR A 456 20.04 1.57 -6.75
CA THR A 456 21.20 0.72 -7.03
C THR A 456 21.49 -0.22 -5.83
N ALA A 457 22.17 -1.34 -6.07
CA ALA A 457 22.54 -2.28 -4.99
C ALA A 457 23.34 -1.58 -3.88
N LYS A 458 24.30 -0.71 -4.26
CA LYS A 458 25.10 0.10 -3.32
C LYS A 458 24.25 1.07 -2.49
N GLU A 459 23.16 1.62 -3.02
CA GLU A 459 22.23 2.44 -2.23
C GLU A 459 21.48 1.61 -1.16
N ALA A 460 21.12 0.36 -1.48
CA ALA A 460 20.46 -0.54 -0.53
C ALA A 460 21.44 -1.03 0.55
N GLU A 461 22.67 -1.37 0.16
CA GLU A 461 23.77 -1.73 1.05
C GLU A 461 24.06 -0.60 2.06
N LEU A 462 24.26 0.64 1.60
CA LEU A 462 24.47 1.80 2.48
C LEU A 462 23.26 2.11 3.37
N TYR A 463 22.03 1.83 2.91
CA TYR A 463 20.83 1.94 3.74
C TYR A 463 20.86 0.93 4.89
N TYR A 464 21.13 -0.35 4.62
CA TYR A 464 21.21 -1.37 5.67
C TYR A 464 22.38 -1.13 6.63
N ARG A 465 23.53 -0.68 6.12
CA ARG A 465 24.69 -0.25 6.92
C ARG A 465 24.33 0.87 7.90
N ALA A 466 23.65 1.92 7.44
CA ALA A 466 23.17 2.99 8.32
C ALA A 466 22.12 2.48 9.34
N GLN A 467 21.22 1.59 8.93
CA GLN A 467 20.21 0.98 9.81
C GLN A 467 20.84 0.11 10.90
N ARG A 468 21.89 -0.68 10.59
CA ARG A 468 22.68 -1.43 11.57
C ARG A 468 23.35 -0.52 12.57
N LEU A 469 24.14 0.46 12.10
CA LEU A 469 24.90 1.36 12.98
C LEU A 469 23.99 2.08 13.98
N LEU A 470 22.81 2.54 13.55
CA LEU A 470 21.81 3.14 14.45
C LEU A 470 21.23 2.11 15.45
N ARG A 471 20.94 0.89 14.99
CA ARG A 471 20.44 -0.21 15.84
C ARG A 471 21.45 -0.56 16.94
N GLU A 472 22.72 -0.75 16.60
CA GLU A 472 23.76 -1.13 17.57
C GLU A 472 24.04 -0.01 18.58
N VAL A 473 24.03 1.26 18.15
CA VAL A 473 24.17 2.39 19.08
C VAL A 473 22.98 2.46 20.07
N MET A 474 21.76 2.13 19.63
CA MET A 474 20.58 2.03 20.50
C MET A 474 20.65 0.81 21.44
N LEU A 475 21.04 -0.37 20.95
CA LEU A 475 21.17 -1.59 21.75
C LEU A 475 22.27 -1.45 22.82
N ALA A 476 23.39 -0.83 22.47
CA ALA A 476 24.48 -0.50 23.39
C ALA A 476 24.15 0.62 24.40
N LYS A 477 22.94 1.20 24.34
CA LYS A 477 22.45 2.28 25.22
C LYS A 477 23.39 3.50 25.31
N LYS A 478 24.12 3.80 24.22
CA LYS A 478 25.04 4.96 24.13
C LYS A 478 24.32 6.31 23.94
N ILE A 479 22.99 6.34 24.10
CA ILE A 479 22.13 7.51 23.89
C ILE A 479 21.22 7.67 25.11
N GLU A 480 21.15 8.89 25.65
CA GLU A 480 20.35 9.22 26.84
C GLU A 480 18.83 9.21 26.58
N SER A 481 18.39 9.65 25.40
CA SER A 481 16.97 9.66 25.02
C SER A 481 16.76 9.41 23.52
N VAL A 482 15.70 8.67 23.19
CA VAL A 482 15.28 8.37 21.81
C VAL A 482 13.95 9.06 21.53
N PRO A 483 13.84 9.92 20.49
CA PRO A 483 12.62 10.67 20.20
C PRO A 483 11.50 9.75 19.71
N GLN A 484 10.41 9.63 20.47
CA GLN A 484 9.25 8.78 20.16
C GLN A 484 8.25 9.47 19.21
N ILE A 485 8.72 9.85 18.01
CA ILE A 485 7.88 10.47 16.98
C ILE A 485 7.29 9.38 16.07
N ALA A 486 6.27 8.68 16.57
CA ALA A 486 5.54 7.66 15.83
C ALA A 486 4.15 8.13 15.40
N ALA A 487 3.72 7.77 14.18
CA ALA A 487 2.33 7.91 13.79
C ALA A 487 1.46 6.96 14.62
N LYS A 488 0.35 7.47 15.19
CA LYS A 488 -0.58 6.68 16.03
C LYS A 488 -1.47 5.70 15.23
N SER A 489 -1.27 5.61 13.93
CA SER A 489 -2.07 4.83 12.98
C SER A 489 -1.18 4.26 11.89
N PHE A 490 -1.45 3.03 11.47
CA PHE A 490 -0.77 2.36 10.37
C PHE A 490 -1.80 1.80 9.37
N PRO A 491 -1.45 1.66 8.07
CA PRO A 491 -2.38 1.12 7.08
C PRO A 491 -2.62 -0.38 7.31
N VAL A 492 -3.89 -0.79 7.22
CA VAL A 492 -4.33 -2.19 7.34
C VAL A 492 -5.32 -2.47 6.21
N LEU A 493 -5.33 -3.70 5.69
CA LEU A 493 -6.33 -4.13 4.72
C LEU A 493 -7.71 -4.23 5.38
N GLN A 494 -8.75 -3.78 4.68
CA GLN A 494 -10.13 -3.85 5.14
C GLN A 494 -10.91 -4.85 4.27
N ALA A 495 -11.86 -5.57 4.88
CA ALA A 495 -12.76 -6.45 4.16
C ALA A 495 -13.60 -5.67 3.14
N ASN A 496 -13.64 -6.17 1.91
CA ASN A 496 -14.47 -5.67 0.81
C ASN A 496 -15.60 -6.67 0.56
N TYR A 497 -16.80 -6.17 0.22
CA TYR A 497 -17.97 -6.99 -0.07
C TYR A 497 -18.80 -6.35 -1.19
N MET A 498 -19.41 -7.19 -2.03
CA MET A 498 -20.29 -6.72 -3.09
C MET A 498 -21.66 -6.25 -2.55
N GLY A 499 -22.31 -5.35 -3.28
CA GLY A 499 -23.69 -4.96 -2.98
C GLY A 499 -24.67 -6.10 -3.26
N SER A 500 -25.64 -6.31 -2.37
CA SER A 500 -26.66 -7.37 -2.48
C SER A 500 -27.82 -7.03 -3.42
N VAL A 501 -27.98 -5.77 -3.83
CA VAL A 501 -29.03 -5.34 -4.75
C VAL A 501 -28.64 -5.72 -6.18
N PRO A 502 -29.46 -6.51 -6.91
CA PRO A 502 -29.11 -6.94 -8.26
C PRO A 502 -29.10 -5.78 -9.27
N VAL A 503 -28.19 -5.85 -10.24
CA VAL A 503 -28.04 -4.82 -11.27
C VAL A 503 -29.18 -4.91 -12.29
N VAL A 504 -30.02 -3.87 -12.37
CA VAL A 504 -31.05 -3.73 -13.40
C VAL A 504 -30.39 -3.44 -14.75
N ARG A 505 -30.29 -4.45 -15.62
CA ARG A 505 -29.78 -4.29 -16.98
C ARG A 505 -30.90 -3.83 -17.91
N THR A 506 -30.95 -2.54 -18.22
CA THR A 506 -31.84 -2.01 -19.26
C THR A 506 -31.35 -2.49 -20.63
N ILE A 507 -32.02 -3.49 -21.19
CA ILE A 507 -31.78 -3.91 -22.58
C ILE A 507 -32.26 -2.77 -23.48
N GLN A 508 -31.32 -1.92 -23.93
CA GLN A 508 -31.61 -0.91 -24.94
C GLN A 508 -31.93 -1.61 -26.26
N THR A 509 -33.22 -1.84 -26.50
CA THR A 509 -33.74 -2.25 -27.80
C THR A 509 -33.54 -1.10 -28.78
N ARG A 510 -32.34 -1.01 -29.37
CA ARG A 510 -32.05 -0.12 -30.50
C ARG A 510 -32.99 -0.52 -31.65
N LYS A 511 -34.16 0.14 -31.71
CA LYS A 511 -35.06 0.07 -32.87
C LYS A 511 -34.24 0.49 -34.08
N LYS A 512 -33.86 -0.48 -34.93
CA LYS A 512 -33.22 -0.21 -36.22
C LYS A 512 -34.18 0.70 -37.00
N LYS A 513 -33.82 1.98 -37.12
CA LYS A 513 -34.49 2.90 -38.06
C LYS A 513 -34.13 2.42 -39.46
N TYR A 514 -34.98 1.59 -40.04
CA TYR A 514 -34.99 1.41 -41.49
C TYR A 514 -35.26 2.80 -42.10
N LYS A 515 -34.29 3.34 -42.83
CA LYS A 515 -34.57 4.44 -43.75
C LYS A 515 -35.52 3.90 -44.82
N LYS A 516 -36.60 4.63 -45.07
CA LYS A 516 -37.39 4.48 -46.29
C LYS A 516 -36.62 5.10 -47.46
#